data_AF-A0A3S0QV64-F1
#
_entry.id   AF-A0A3S0QV64-F1
#
_cell.length_a   1.000
_cell.length_b   1.000
_cell.length_c   1.000
_cell.angle_alpha   90.00
_cell.angle_beta   90.00
_cell.angle_gamma   90.00
#
_symmetry.space_group_name_H-M   'P 1'
#
loop_
_entity.id
_entity.type
_entity.pdbx_description
1 polymer ?
#
loop_
_entity_poly.entity_id
_entity_poly.type
_entity_poly.pdbx_seq_one_letter_code
_entity_poly.pdbx_strand_id
1 'polypeptide(L)'
;MAAKPFLSDIETIRKRAREHIDQGAITPGYKADRKVVVKILNEALATEIVCVLRYKRHYYMAKGIHAKSVAAEFLEHANEEQGHADLIAERITQLDGAPNFNPEGLLSRSHADYVEGDDLVDMIKEDLVAERIAIDSYREIVDYLGNNDSTSRRLMEGILAMEEEHAEDLSTLLDELGKKGEPAKPAPAKSKRK
;
A
#
# COMPACT_ATOMS: atom_id res chain seq x y z
N MET A 1 9.83 -26.78 34.53
CA MET A 1 10.00 -25.47 33.84
C MET A 1 9.02 -24.50 34.45
N ALA A 2 9.46 -23.38 35.01
CA ALA A 2 8.54 -22.39 35.56
C ALA A 2 7.74 -21.75 34.42
N ALA A 3 6.40 -21.79 34.53
CA ALA A 3 5.51 -21.14 33.58
C ALA A 3 5.83 -19.64 33.55
N LYS A 4 6.23 -19.11 32.40
CA LYS A 4 6.35 -17.66 32.22
C LYS A 4 4.96 -17.06 32.47
N PRO A 5 4.83 -16.06 33.36
CA PRO A 5 3.54 -15.40 33.59
C PRO A 5 2.98 -14.85 32.27
N PHE A 6 1.66 -14.98 32.07
CA PHE A 6 0.95 -14.52 30.87
C PHE A 6 1.11 -13.01 30.61
N LEU A 7 1.25 -12.22 31.69
CA LEU A 7 1.55 -10.80 31.65
C LEU A 7 2.80 -10.54 32.50
N SER A 8 3.64 -9.57 32.10
CA SER A 8 4.54 -8.94 33.07
C SER A 8 3.72 -8.41 34.24
N ASP A 9 4.26 -8.48 35.46
CA ASP A 9 3.64 -7.96 36.68
C ASP A 9 2.86 -6.65 36.43
N ILE A 10 1.54 -6.68 36.65
CA ILE A 10 0.63 -5.58 36.34
C ILE A 10 0.99 -4.32 37.12
N GLU A 11 1.54 -4.47 38.32
CA GLU A 11 2.04 -3.35 39.12
C GLU A 11 3.22 -2.68 38.43
N THR A 12 4.15 -3.48 37.89
CA THR A 12 5.26 -2.98 37.07
C THR A 12 4.80 -2.27 35.79
N ILE A 13 3.74 -2.75 35.12
CA ILE A 13 3.16 -2.05 33.96
C ILE A 13 2.57 -0.70 34.38
N ARG A 14 1.74 -0.67 35.43
CA ARG A 14 1.11 0.55 35.95
C ARG A 14 2.14 1.58 36.40
N LYS A 15 3.20 1.12 37.08
CA LYS A 15 4.30 1.98 37.52
C LYS A 15 5.00 2.63 36.33
N ARG A 16 5.44 1.84 35.33
CA ARG A 16 6.09 2.36 34.13
C ARG A 16 5.20 3.35 33.37
N ALA A 17 3.91 3.08 33.25
CA ALA A 17 2.98 4.00 32.59
C ALA A 17 2.92 5.37 33.28
N ARG A 18 2.98 5.42 34.62
CA ARG A 18 3.01 6.68 35.37
C ARG A 18 4.37 7.40 35.27
N GLU A 19 5.47 6.66 35.29
CA GLU A 19 6.83 7.22 35.20
C GLU A 19 7.13 7.85 33.84
N HIS A 20 6.45 7.41 32.78
CA HIS A 20 6.70 7.84 31.40
C HIS A 20 5.52 8.57 30.76
N ILE A 21 4.62 9.17 31.56
CA ILE A 21 3.42 9.85 31.03
C ILE A 21 3.76 11.01 30.06
N ASP A 22 4.90 11.68 30.29
CA ASP A 22 5.36 12.78 29.45
C ASP A 22 5.91 12.31 28.08
N GLN A 23 6.06 11.00 27.86
CA GLN A 23 6.48 10.41 26.58
C GLN A 23 5.30 10.17 25.60
N GLY A 24 4.10 10.65 25.96
CA GLY A 24 2.91 10.58 25.12
C GLY A 24 2.26 9.20 25.09
N ALA A 25 1.59 8.87 23.98
CA ALA A 25 0.80 7.64 23.84
C ALA A 25 1.66 6.36 23.66
N ILE A 26 2.96 6.51 23.42
CA ILE A 26 3.87 5.40 23.12
C ILE A 26 4.43 4.86 24.43
N THR A 27 4.20 3.57 24.67
CA THR A 27 4.67 2.93 25.89
C THR A 27 6.09 2.40 25.75
N PRO A 28 6.86 2.27 26.86
CA PRO A 28 8.16 1.59 26.86
C PRO A 28 8.12 0.12 26.41
N GLY A 29 6.92 -0.45 26.23
CA GLY A 29 6.72 -1.82 25.73
C GLY A 29 6.77 -1.93 24.20
N TYR A 30 6.82 -0.82 23.46
CA TYR A 30 7.01 -0.83 22.01
C TYR A 30 8.42 -1.35 21.66
N LYS A 31 8.52 -2.36 20.80
CA LYS A 31 9.76 -3.13 20.60
C LYS A 31 10.50 -2.83 19.31
N ALA A 32 9.81 -2.31 18.29
CA ALA A 32 10.45 -1.99 17.03
C ALA A 32 11.32 -0.72 17.16
N ASP A 33 12.29 -0.56 16.26
CA ASP A 33 12.99 0.72 16.12
C ASP A 33 12.03 1.74 15.49
N ARG A 34 11.46 2.59 16.35
CA ARG A 34 10.48 3.61 15.97
C ARG A 34 10.96 4.51 14.84
N LYS A 35 12.24 4.91 14.83
CA LYS A 35 12.77 5.80 13.79
C LYS A 35 12.80 5.11 12.44
N VAL A 36 13.18 3.83 12.42
CA VAL A 36 13.17 3.03 11.20
C VAL A 36 11.74 2.77 10.73
N VAL A 37 10.81 2.45 11.64
CA VAL A 37 9.39 2.27 11.27
C VAL A 37 8.80 3.55 10.68
N VAL A 38 9.01 4.71 11.31
CA VAL A 38 8.53 6.00 10.78
C VAL A 38 9.15 6.30 9.41
N LYS A 39 10.42 5.96 9.19
CA LYS A 39 11.08 6.13 7.89
C LYS A 39 10.41 5.26 6.83
N ILE A 40 10.26 3.96 7.08
CA ILE A 40 9.66 3.00 6.16
C ILE A 40 8.21 3.40 5.82
N LEU A 41 7.42 3.80 6.81
CA LEU A 41 6.06 4.26 6.59
C LEU A 41 6.02 5.55 5.74
N ASN A 42 7.02 6.42 5.85
CA ASN A 42 7.12 7.60 4.97
C ASN A 42 7.52 7.25 3.53
N GLU A 43 8.26 6.16 3.31
CA GLU A 43 8.57 5.62 1.98
C GLU A 43 7.29 4.99 1.36
N ALA A 44 6.52 4.22 2.15
CA ALA A 44 5.20 3.74 1.74
C ALA A 44 4.23 4.90 1.44
N LEU A 45 4.13 5.90 2.32
CA LEU A 45 3.31 7.10 2.10
C LEU A 45 3.67 7.82 0.79
N ALA A 46 4.97 7.95 0.50
CA ALA A 46 5.42 8.55 -0.76
C ALA A 46 4.98 7.72 -1.98
N THR A 47 4.99 6.39 -1.84
CA THR A 47 4.53 5.45 -2.86
C THR A 47 3.04 5.64 -3.16
N GLU A 48 2.20 5.62 -2.13
CA GLU A 48 0.75 5.85 -2.26
C GLU A 48 0.44 7.19 -2.94
N ILE A 49 1.11 8.27 -2.53
CA ILE A 49 0.88 9.59 -3.13
C ILE A 49 1.26 9.58 -4.63
N VAL A 50 2.34 8.90 -5.00
CA VAL A 50 2.73 8.75 -6.42
C VAL A 50 1.68 7.94 -7.18
N CYS A 51 1.17 6.85 -6.60
CA CYS A 51 0.09 6.04 -7.18
C CYS A 51 -1.21 6.84 -7.37
N VAL A 52 -1.67 7.60 -6.35
CA VAL A 52 -2.81 8.53 -6.47
C VAL A 52 -2.63 9.43 -7.69
N LEU A 53 -1.48 10.10 -7.78
CA LEU A 53 -1.23 11.06 -8.85
C LEU A 53 -1.16 10.39 -10.22
N ARG A 54 -0.60 9.17 -10.31
CA ARG A 54 -0.50 8.39 -11.55
C ARG A 54 -1.88 7.94 -12.01
N TYR A 55 -2.66 7.30 -11.14
CA TYR A 55 -4.03 6.89 -11.46
C TYR A 55 -4.94 8.06 -11.82
N LYS A 56 -4.87 9.20 -11.11
CA LYS A 56 -5.63 10.40 -11.50
C LYS A 56 -5.25 10.86 -12.90
N ARG A 57 -3.96 10.85 -13.25
CA ARG A 57 -3.52 11.17 -14.61
C ARG A 57 -4.13 10.18 -15.61
N HIS A 58 -4.02 8.88 -15.36
CA HIS A 58 -4.54 7.84 -16.25
C HIS A 58 -6.06 7.95 -16.42
N TYR A 59 -6.81 8.20 -15.35
CA TYR A 59 -8.25 8.50 -15.39
C TYR A 59 -8.59 9.62 -16.38
N TYR A 60 -7.91 10.78 -16.28
CA TYR A 60 -8.20 11.92 -17.14
C TYR A 60 -7.71 11.71 -18.58
N MET A 61 -6.69 10.88 -18.78
CA MET A 61 -6.08 10.62 -20.09
C MET A 61 -6.71 9.45 -20.84
N ALA A 62 -7.48 8.60 -20.15
CA ALA A 62 -8.19 7.47 -20.72
C ALA A 62 -9.14 7.91 -21.86
N LYS A 63 -8.87 7.42 -23.07
CA LYS A 63 -9.62 7.73 -24.29
C LYS A 63 -9.79 6.48 -25.15
N GLY A 64 -10.85 6.45 -25.97
CA GLY A 64 -11.19 5.32 -26.83
C GLY A 64 -12.51 4.64 -26.46
N ILE A 65 -12.91 3.64 -27.24
CA ILE A 65 -14.23 2.99 -27.12
C ILE A 65 -14.42 2.22 -25.80
N HIS A 66 -13.33 1.77 -25.19
CA HIS A 66 -13.32 1.04 -23.90
C HIS A 66 -12.93 1.92 -22.70
N ALA A 67 -12.65 3.20 -22.92
CA ALA A 67 -12.07 4.05 -21.89
C ALA A 67 -12.98 4.28 -20.68
N LYS A 68 -14.30 4.15 -20.83
CA LYS A 68 -15.23 4.50 -19.76
C LYS A 68 -15.13 3.54 -18.55
N SER A 69 -15.01 2.23 -18.78
CA SER A 69 -14.86 1.26 -17.68
C SER A 69 -13.47 1.36 -17.07
N VAL A 70 -12.42 1.39 -17.89
CA VAL A 70 -11.03 1.53 -17.41
C VAL A 70 -10.81 2.83 -16.63
N ALA A 71 -11.37 3.95 -17.09
CA ALA A 71 -11.31 5.21 -16.36
C ALA A 71 -12.04 5.10 -15.01
N ALA A 72 -13.17 4.39 -14.93
CA ALA A 72 -13.84 4.20 -13.65
C ALA A 72 -12.93 3.44 -12.66
N GLU A 73 -12.27 2.38 -13.13
CA GLU A 73 -11.29 1.61 -12.34
C GLU A 73 -10.13 2.49 -11.87
N PHE A 74 -9.49 3.24 -12.77
CA PHE A 74 -8.41 4.16 -12.40
C PHE A 74 -8.86 5.20 -11.38
N LEU A 75 -10.12 5.67 -11.45
CA LEU A 75 -10.63 6.62 -10.49
C LEU A 75 -10.90 5.97 -9.12
N GLU A 76 -11.37 4.72 -9.11
CA GLU A 76 -11.61 3.90 -7.92
C GLU A 76 -10.30 3.67 -7.18
N HIS A 77 -9.31 3.06 -7.85
CA HIS A 77 -7.98 2.85 -7.27
C HIS A 77 -7.37 4.17 -6.79
N ALA A 78 -7.42 5.26 -7.57
CA ALA A 78 -6.91 6.56 -7.12
C ALA A 78 -7.50 7.06 -5.79
N ASN A 79 -8.74 6.68 -5.46
CA ASN A 79 -9.35 7.05 -4.18
C ASN A 79 -8.96 6.07 -3.07
N GLU A 80 -8.74 4.80 -3.38
CA GLU A 80 -8.27 3.77 -2.46
C GLU A 80 -6.81 4.03 -2.05
N GLU A 81 -5.92 4.31 -3.00
CA GLU A 81 -4.55 4.79 -2.76
C GLU A 81 -4.52 6.03 -1.84
N GLN A 82 -5.48 6.95 -2.02
CA GLN A 82 -5.59 8.12 -1.14
C GLN A 82 -5.99 7.70 0.28
N GLY A 83 -6.87 6.71 0.41
CA GLY A 83 -7.21 6.09 1.69
C GLY A 83 -6.02 5.41 2.36
N HIS A 84 -5.18 4.70 1.59
CA HIS A 84 -3.94 4.11 2.09
C HIS A 84 -2.99 5.18 2.63
N ALA A 85 -2.75 6.25 1.85
CA ALA A 85 -1.93 7.38 2.23
C ALA A 85 -2.40 8.00 3.55
N ASP A 86 -3.72 8.19 3.71
CA ASP A 86 -4.31 8.75 4.92
C ASP A 86 -4.10 7.83 6.14
N LEU A 87 -4.31 6.52 5.98
CA LEU A 87 -4.08 5.52 7.03
C LEU A 87 -2.61 5.49 7.47
N ILE A 88 -1.68 5.51 6.52
CA ILE A 88 -0.24 5.51 6.78
C ILE A 88 0.18 6.81 7.47
N ALA A 89 -0.31 7.97 7.01
CA ALA A 89 -0.01 9.26 7.60
C ALA A 89 -0.52 9.36 9.05
N GLU A 90 -1.72 8.84 9.31
CA GLU A 90 -2.25 8.73 10.67
C GLU A 90 -1.32 7.86 11.53
N ARG A 91 -0.90 6.70 11.00
CA ARG A 91 -0.04 5.78 11.73
C ARG A 91 1.34 6.38 12.05
N ILE A 92 1.93 7.13 11.12
CA ILE A 92 3.18 7.88 11.35
C ILE A 92 3.01 8.84 12.52
N THR A 93 1.89 9.57 12.56
CA THR A 93 1.58 10.54 13.63
C THR A 93 1.38 9.85 14.98
N GLN A 94 0.69 8.70 15.01
CA GLN A 94 0.53 7.88 16.22
C GLN A 94 1.87 7.37 16.78
N LEU A 95 2.89 7.22 15.91
CA LEU A 95 4.26 6.87 16.27
C LEU A 95 5.14 8.10 16.59
N ASP A 96 4.51 9.28 16.80
CA ASP A 96 5.21 10.53 17.12
C ASP A 96 6.23 10.92 16.03
N GLY A 97 5.92 10.54 14.78
CA GLY A 97 6.60 10.94 13.57
C GLY A 97 5.83 12.02 12.81
N ALA A 98 6.47 12.64 11.82
CA ALA A 98 5.84 13.60 10.93
C ALA A 98 5.63 12.96 9.54
N PRO A 99 4.39 12.89 9.02
CA PRO A 99 4.14 12.40 7.67
C PRO A 99 4.65 13.41 6.63
N ASN A 100 5.41 12.93 5.65
CA ASN A 100 6.11 13.78 4.69
C ASN A 100 5.37 13.88 3.35
N PHE A 101 4.47 14.85 3.27
CA PHE A 101 3.75 15.24 2.05
C PHE A 101 4.51 16.23 1.15
N ASN A 102 5.78 16.54 1.43
CA ASN A 102 6.51 17.49 0.61
C ASN A 102 6.71 16.92 -0.81
N PRO A 103 6.25 17.60 -1.88
CA PRO A 103 6.47 17.14 -3.25
C PRO A 103 7.96 17.05 -3.60
N GLU A 104 8.81 17.85 -2.95
CA GLU A 104 10.26 17.75 -3.11
C GLU A 104 10.78 16.39 -2.63
N GLY A 105 11.48 15.69 -3.52
CA GLY A 105 12.02 14.36 -3.25
C GLY A 105 10.96 13.26 -3.12
N LEU A 106 9.71 13.50 -3.49
CA LEU A 106 8.62 12.52 -3.39
C LEU A 106 8.95 11.23 -4.15
N LEU A 107 9.31 11.36 -5.44
CA LEU A 107 9.71 10.21 -6.26
C LEU A 107 10.96 9.51 -5.73
N SER A 108 11.88 10.22 -5.08
CA SER A 108 13.08 9.60 -4.52
C SER A 108 12.81 8.77 -3.26
N ARG A 109 11.66 8.99 -2.61
CA ARG A 109 11.20 8.20 -1.45
C ARG A 109 10.24 7.09 -1.84
N SER A 110 9.52 7.27 -2.95
CA SER A 110 8.59 6.28 -3.50
C SER A 110 9.33 5.03 -3.95
N HIS A 111 8.72 3.87 -3.76
CA HIS A 111 9.18 2.62 -4.38
C HIS A 111 8.72 2.53 -5.85
N ALA A 112 7.55 3.10 -6.16
CA ALA A 112 6.97 3.07 -7.49
C ALA A 112 7.31 4.35 -8.29
N ASP A 113 7.46 4.17 -9.60
CA ASP A 113 7.69 5.27 -10.53
C ASP A 113 6.38 5.97 -10.94
N TYR A 114 6.52 7.21 -11.42
CA TYR A 114 5.47 7.95 -12.10
C TYR A 114 5.65 7.79 -13.61
N VAL A 115 5.08 6.72 -14.17
CA VAL A 115 5.08 6.48 -15.61
C VAL A 115 3.72 6.86 -16.18
N GLU A 116 3.75 7.54 -17.32
CA GLU A 116 2.59 8.18 -17.93
C GLU A 116 1.75 7.27 -18.85
N GLY A 117 2.38 6.33 -19.55
CA GLY A 117 1.72 5.54 -20.60
C GLY A 117 1.28 6.37 -21.84
N ASP A 118 1.45 5.78 -23.03
CA ASP A 118 1.11 6.42 -24.31
C ASP A 118 -0.33 6.13 -24.77
N ASP A 119 -0.87 4.97 -24.44
CA ASP A 119 -2.23 4.54 -24.74
C ASP A 119 -2.89 3.83 -23.55
N LEU A 120 -4.17 3.47 -23.70
CA LEU A 120 -4.95 2.85 -22.62
C LEU A 120 -4.35 1.54 -22.13
N VAL A 121 -3.79 0.71 -23.02
CA VAL A 121 -3.18 -0.57 -22.64
C VAL A 121 -1.87 -0.33 -21.92
N ASP A 122 -1.09 0.64 -22.38
CA ASP A 122 0.17 0.99 -21.71
C ASP A 122 -0.07 1.59 -20.33
N MET A 123 -1.08 2.45 -20.13
CA MET A 123 -1.47 2.93 -18.80
C MET A 123 -1.77 1.78 -17.82
N ILE A 124 -2.58 0.80 -18.23
CA ILE A 124 -2.92 -0.34 -17.36
C ILE A 124 -1.68 -1.19 -17.04
N LYS A 125 -0.76 -1.37 -18.01
CA LYS A 125 0.50 -2.10 -17.75
C LYS A 125 1.37 -1.37 -16.75
N GLU A 126 1.51 -0.05 -16.88
CA GLU A 126 2.34 0.74 -15.98
C GLU A 126 1.76 0.78 -14.56
N ASP A 127 0.44 0.87 -14.43
CA ASP A 127 -0.23 0.72 -13.13
C ASP A 127 0.00 -0.69 -12.55
N LEU A 128 -0.13 -1.75 -13.36
CA LEU A 128 0.09 -3.12 -12.89
C LEU A 128 1.56 -3.35 -12.47
N VAL A 129 2.52 -2.73 -13.16
CA VAL A 129 3.93 -2.78 -12.76
C VAL A 129 4.11 -2.10 -11.39
N ALA A 130 3.50 -0.94 -11.19
CA ALA A 130 3.56 -0.23 -9.93
C ALA A 130 2.91 -1.02 -8.79
N GLU A 131 1.75 -1.65 -8.99
CA GLU A 131 1.13 -2.49 -7.95
C GLU A 131 1.99 -3.66 -7.55
N ARG A 132 2.66 -4.29 -8.53
CA ARG A 132 3.58 -5.39 -8.22
C ARG A 132 4.78 -4.93 -7.39
N ILE A 133 5.27 -3.71 -7.64
CA ILE A 133 6.34 -3.11 -6.82
C ILE A 133 5.82 -2.81 -5.41
N ALA A 134 4.63 -2.24 -5.28
CA ALA A 134 4.01 -1.94 -3.99
C ALA A 134 3.79 -3.22 -3.18
N ILE A 135 3.19 -4.26 -3.78
CA ILE A 135 2.96 -5.58 -3.18
C ILE A 135 4.26 -6.18 -2.62
N ASP A 136 5.31 -6.27 -3.42
CA ASP A 136 6.57 -6.88 -2.98
C ASP A 136 7.23 -6.02 -1.87
N SER A 137 7.19 -4.69 -2.02
CA SER A 137 7.69 -3.77 -0.99
C SER A 137 6.92 -3.93 0.33
N TYR A 138 5.59 -4.04 0.27
CA TYR A 138 4.74 -4.10 1.46
C TYR A 138 4.82 -5.43 2.17
N ARG A 139 5.05 -6.53 1.45
CA ARG A 139 5.43 -7.82 2.05
C ARG A 139 6.71 -7.70 2.87
N GLU A 140 7.75 -7.07 2.34
CA GLU A 140 9.00 -6.85 3.08
C GLU A 140 8.80 -5.96 4.32
N ILE A 141 7.95 -4.94 4.23
CA ILE A 141 7.58 -4.09 5.37
C ILE A 141 6.84 -4.90 6.44
N VAL A 142 5.85 -5.71 6.05
CA VAL A 142 5.09 -6.59 6.96
C VAL A 142 6.03 -7.54 7.71
N ASP A 143 6.97 -8.16 7.00
CA ASP A 143 7.97 -9.06 7.57
C ASP A 143 8.89 -8.34 8.55
N TYR A 144 9.36 -7.13 8.20
CA TYR A 144 10.19 -6.31 9.07
C TYR A 144 9.47 -5.93 10.37
N LEU A 145 8.21 -5.51 10.30
CA LEU A 145 7.42 -5.11 11.47
C LEU A 145 7.17 -6.29 12.41
N GLY A 146 6.89 -7.47 11.85
CA GLY A 146 6.80 -8.75 12.56
C GLY A 146 5.97 -8.66 13.84
N ASN A 147 6.49 -9.22 14.94
CA ASN A 147 5.83 -9.16 16.26
C ASN A 147 6.26 -7.95 17.10
N ASN A 148 7.08 -7.06 16.54
CA ASN A 148 7.65 -5.92 17.26
C ASN A 148 6.78 -4.66 17.12
N ASP A 149 5.98 -4.56 16.05
CA ASP A 149 4.93 -3.56 15.85
C ASP A 149 3.71 -4.18 15.18
N SER A 150 2.89 -4.89 15.96
CA SER A 150 1.70 -5.60 15.46
C SER A 150 0.64 -4.68 14.85
N THR A 151 0.55 -3.43 15.31
CA THR A 151 -0.47 -2.50 14.83
C THR A 151 -0.11 -1.97 13.44
N SER A 152 1.15 -1.55 13.25
CA SER A 152 1.61 -1.15 11.91
C SER A 152 1.60 -2.35 10.96
N ARG A 153 1.98 -3.55 11.44
CA ARG A 153 1.94 -4.76 10.61
C ARG A 153 0.53 -5.03 10.09
N ARG A 154 -0.48 -5.02 10.97
CA ARG A 154 -1.87 -5.24 10.58
C ARG A 154 -2.38 -4.19 9.60
N LEU A 155 -1.98 -2.94 9.76
CA LEU A 155 -2.30 -1.87 8.81
C LEU A 155 -1.71 -2.18 7.43
N MET A 156 -0.42 -2.51 7.36
CA MET A 156 0.24 -2.82 6.10
C MET A 156 -0.27 -4.13 5.47
N GLU A 157 -0.63 -5.14 6.26
CA GLU A 157 -1.30 -6.37 5.78
C GLU A 157 -2.65 -6.05 5.11
N GLY A 158 -3.40 -5.07 5.64
CA GLY A 158 -4.67 -4.64 5.05
C GLY A 158 -4.48 -3.90 3.72
N ILE A 159 -3.51 -2.99 3.66
CA ILE A 159 -3.17 -2.26 2.42
C ILE A 159 -2.65 -3.25 1.38
N LEU A 160 -1.72 -4.13 1.74
CA LEU A 160 -1.19 -5.18 0.87
C LEU A 160 -2.31 -6.03 0.23
N ALA A 161 -3.34 -6.40 0.99
CA ALA A 161 -4.45 -7.17 0.45
C ALA A 161 -5.24 -6.41 -0.61
N MET A 162 -5.38 -5.08 -0.47
CA MET A 162 -6.05 -4.23 -1.44
C MET A 162 -5.17 -3.99 -2.68
N GLU A 163 -3.85 -3.85 -2.52
CA GLU A 163 -2.93 -3.81 -3.69
C GLU A 163 -2.95 -5.11 -4.50
N GLU A 164 -3.08 -6.26 -3.83
CA GLU A 164 -3.23 -7.55 -4.51
C GLU A 164 -4.54 -7.62 -5.32
N GLU A 165 -5.62 -7.01 -4.83
CA GLU A 165 -6.90 -6.85 -5.55
C GLU A 165 -6.74 -5.90 -6.75
N HIS A 166 -6.15 -4.71 -6.55
CA HIS A 166 -5.86 -3.76 -7.63
C HIS A 166 -5.07 -4.42 -8.77
N ALA A 167 -4.04 -5.21 -8.44
CA ALA A 167 -3.25 -5.93 -9.42
C ALA A 167 -4.05 -7.00 -10.19
N GLU A 168 -5.01 -7.67 -9.53
CA GLU A 168 -5.91 -8.63 -10.17
C GLU A 168 -6.88 -7.94 -11.14
N ASP A 169 -7.45 -6.81 -10.73
CA ASP A 169 -8.37 -6.02 -11.57
C ASP A 169 -7.68 -5.49 -12.83
N LEU A 170 -6.48 -4.91 -12.69
CA LEU A 170 -5.69 -4.45 -13.83
C LEU A 170 -5.28 -5.60 -14.76
N SER A 171 -4.90 -6.75 -14.19
CA SER A 171 -4.58 -7.95 -14.98
C SER A 171 -5.80 -8.42 -15.77
N THR A 172 -6.99 -8.40 -15.16
CA THR A 172 -8.25 -8.75 -15.82
C THR A 172 -8.58 -7.78 -16.94
N LEU A 173 -8.44 -6.46 -16.71
CA LEU A 173 -8.63 -5.44 -17.74
C LEU A 173 -7.68 -5.64 -18.93
N LEU A 174 -6.40 -5.95 -18.68
CA LEU A 174 -5.43 -6.24 -19.75
C LEU A 174 -5.83 -7.46 -20.57
N ASP A 175 -6.27 -8.52 -19.90
CA ASP A 175 -6.74 -9.72 -20.57
C ASP A 175 -7.94 -9.38 -21.46
N GLU A 176 -8.91 -8.61 -20.97
CA GLU A 176 -10.11 -8.17 -21.71
C GLU A 176 -9.82 -7.25 -22.91
N LEU A 177 -8.78 -6.40 -22.83
CA LEU A 177 -8.43 -5.39 -23.84
C LEU A 177 -7.43 -5.86 -24.90
N GLY A 178 -6.84 -7.04 -24.77
CA GLY A 178 -5.87 -7.57 -25.74
C GLY A 178 -4.69 -6.63 -26.02
N LYS A 179 -3.93 -6.87 -27.10
CA LYS A 179 -2.65 -6.18 -27.35
C LYS A 179 -2.74 -4.71 -27.78
N LYS A 180 -3.94 -4.14 -27.99
CA LYS A 180 -4.15 -2.76 -28.50
C LYS A 180 -5.50 -2.12 -28.08
N GLY A 181 -6.15 -2.61 -27.03
CA GLY A 181 -7.52 -2.20 -26.68
C GLY A 181 -8.57 -2.81 -27.60
N GLU A 182 -8.24 -3.92 -28.27
CA GLU A 182 -9.19 -4.74 -29.02
C GLU A 182 -9.69 -5.87 -28.11
N PRO A 183 -10.97 -6.25 -28.13
CA PRO A 183 -11.48 -7.30 -27.26
C PRO A 183 -10.60 -8.55 -27.28
N ALA A 184 -10.29 -9.06 -26.09
CA ALA A 184 -9.57 -10.31 -25.89
C ALA A 184 -10.08 -11.40 -26.83
N LYS A 185 -9.16 -12.19 -27.39
CA LYS A 185 -9.59 -13.45 -28.02
C LYS A 185 -10.17 -14.34 -26.91
N PRO A 186 -11.35 -14.96 -27.12
CA PRO A 186 -11.96 -15.81 -26.11
C PRO A 186 -10.98 -16.93 -25.71
N ALA A 187 -10.86 -17.18 -24.41
CA ALA A 187 -10.00 -18.21 -23.87
C ALA A 187 -10.31 -19.57 -24.53
N PRO A 188 -9.30 -20.39 -24.86
CA PRO A 188 -9.55 -21.70 -25.45
C PRO A 188 -10.41 -22.52 -24.50
N ALA A 189 -11.55 -23.01 -25.01
CA ALA A 189 -12.49 -23.79 -24.22
C ALA A 189 -11.75 -24.92 -23.50
N LYS A 190 -11.86 -24.98 -22.16
CA LYS A 190 -11.27 -26.04 -21.35
C LYS A 190 -11.72 -27.38 -21.93
N SER A 191 -10.79 -28.10 -22.54
CA SER A 191 -11.03 -29.42 -23.12
C SER A 191 -11.65 -30.30 -22.05
N LYS A 192 -12.92 -30.68 -22.23
CA LYS A 192 -13.55 -31.72 -21.42
C LYS A 192 -12.79 -33.02 -21.72
N ARG A 193 -11.79 -33.34 -20.89
CA ARG A 193 -11.19 -34.66 -20.85
C ARG A 193 -12.33 -35.65 -20.54
N LYS A 194 -12.70 -36.45 -21.54
CA LYS A 194 -13.48 -37.67 -21.39
C LYS A 194 -12.55 -38.81 -21.00
#